data_AF-A0A819VV50-F1
#
_entry.id   AF-A0A819VV50-F1
#
_cell.length_a   1.000
_cell.length_b   1.000
_cell.length_c   1.000
_cell.angle_alpha   90.00
_cell.angle_beta   90.00
_cell.angle_gamma   90.00
#
_symmetry.space_group_name_H-M   'P 1'
#
loop_
_entity.id
_entity.type
_entity.pdbx_description
1 polymer ?
#
loop_
_entity_poly.entity_id
_entity_poly.type
_entity_poly.pdbx_seq_one_letter_code
_entity_poly.pdbx_strand_id
1 'polypeptide(L)'
;MAWACVMPEELSIVPKGLVCLANLDTRHQPVHRSIWELLDKERPNAQLRYRLVDIDEQYPHSKTKRATYEWYVPKGILKTNWMHKHLHLVPSLIVIFFELDWNDPSFKDKENELKSKIEMVRTSLDGRAATISIVLLQNKNSFPTVDDVYSSERDQMANTLCNYFDIQKRSLCVLPVLPQPDNLSAWIDRLEQTFIESSQNYYTNEIRLVKKHKETLNNITHQLLHIRHQFKVGFFSELRQDIPSAVKSYRNAYSYLTESARIHDTNILEMKMVAGFLTYKICRISFELSQPVEAINHFRRHADIFKSKVGPTDLVFEHKAWLSKQFQTFADLFTLCPLAIQTQHPGFYYQEAAYQSMARKQISQACNRIEQADFDPSEFLKGTEFYGQRPWRQHHQ
;
A
#
# COMPACT_ATOMS: atom_id res chain seq x y z
N MET A 1 29.24 2.58 4.37
CA MET A 1 28.28 1.44 4.31
C MET A 1 27.01 1.74 5.12
N ALA A 2 25.96 2.29 4.49
CA ALA A 2 24.71 2.71 5.14
C ALA A 2 23.46 1.89 4.72
N TRP A 3 23.63 0.87 3.90
CA TRP A 3 22.53 0.12 3.27
C TRP A 3 21.73 -0.76 4.27
N ALA A 4 22.36 -1.22 5.36
CA ALA A 4 21.72 -2.00 6.42
C ALA A 4 20.68 -1.21 7.26
N CYS A 5 20.39 0.03 6.89
CA CYS A 5 19.58 0.99 7.65
C CYS A 5 18.51 1.70 6.79
N VAL A 6 18.39 1.36 5.51
CA VAL A 6 17.53 2.12 4.61
C VAL A 6 16.07 1.75 4.85
N MET A 7 15.27 2.76 5.21
CA MET A 7 13.83 2.64 5.31
C MET A 7 13.22 3.00 3.95
N PRO A 8 12.46 2.09 3.31
CA PRO A 8 11.81 2.40 2.05
C PRO A 8 10.75 3.49 2.28
N GLU A 9 10.67 4.45 1.36
CA GLU A 9 9.74 5.58 1.43
C GLU A 9 8.29 5.11 1.51
N GLU A 10 7.99 3.99 0.84
CA GLU A 10 6.68 3.33 0.83
C GLU A 10 6.22 2.91 2.23
N LEU A 11 7.16 2.66 3.16
CA LEU A 11 6.81 2.31 4.53
C LEU A 11 6.36 3.54 5.31
N SER A 12 6.98 4.70 5.04
CA SER A 12 6.80 5.94 5.78
C SER A 12 5.50 6.68 5.46
N ILE A 13 4.90 6.41 4.30
CA ILE A 13 3.60 7.00 3.94
C ILE A 13 2.43 6.29 4.63
N VAL A 14 1.29 6.99 4.69
CA VAL A 14 -0.01 6.41 5.04
C VAL A 14 -0.55 5.70 3.79
N PRO A 15 -0.67 4.36 3.78
CA PRO A 15 -1.15 3.64 2.60
C PRO A 15 -2.61 3.98 2.32
N LYS A 16 -2.90 4.44 1.10
CA LYS A 16 -4.25 4.71 0.60
C LYS A 16 -4.53 3.88 -0.64
N GLY A 17 -5.77 3.43 -0.81
CA GLY A 17 -6.18 2.68 -1.99
C GLY A 17 -6.03 3.49 -3.27
N LEU A 18 -5.33 2.95 -4.28
CA LEU A 18 -5.16 3.60 -5.57
C LEU A 18 -6.39 3.41 -6.46
N VAL A 19 -6.99 4.51 -6.89
CA VAL A 19 -8.08 4.56 -7.86
C VAL A 19 -7.60 5.27 -9.12
N CYS A 20 -7.73 4.61 -10.27
CA CYS A 20 -7.42 5.21 -11.56
C CYS A 20 -8.69 5.78 -12.19
N LEU A 21 -8.62 7.01 -12.66
CA LEU A 21 -9.71 7.68 -13.37
C LEU A 21 -9.34 7.77 -14.85
N ALA A 22 -10.18 7.21 -15.71
CA ALA A 22 -9.95 7.13 -17.16
C ALA A 22 -11.00 7.94 -17.93
N ASN A 23 -10.62 8.37 -19.14
CA ASN A 23 -11.49 9.07 -20.09
C ASN A 23 -12.03 10.43 -19.57
N LEU A 24 -11.25 11.14 -18.74
CA LEU A 24 -11.47 12.53 -18.35
C LEU A 24 -10.51 13.47 -19.09
N ASP A 25 -11.04 14.34 -19.95
CA ASP A 25 -10.26 15.40 -20.62
C ASP A 25 -10.19 16.67 -19.77
N THR A 26 -9.20 16.77 -18.89
CA THR A 26 -8.99 17.94 -18.04
C THR A 26 -8.39 19.16 -18.76
N ARG A 27 -7.95 19.00 -20.02
CA ARG A 27 -7.33 20.06 -20.81
C ARG A 27 -8.37 20.88 -21.54
N HIS A 28 -9.30 20.21 -22.23
CA HIS A 28 -10.28 20.88 -23.07
C HIS A 28 -11.66 21.00 -22.43
N GLN A 29 -12.01 20.16 -21.46
CA GLN A 29 -13.32 20.20 -20.82
C GLN A 29 -13.28 20.76 -19.39
N PRO A 30 -13.96 21.88 -19.10
CA PRO A 30 -13.93 22.51 -17.78
C PRO A 30 -14.62 21.64 -16.72
N VAL A 31 -15.70 20.93 -17.07
CA VAL A 31 -16.40 20.02 -16.15
C VAL A 31 -15.47 18.90 -15.69
N HIS A 32 -14.78 18.23 -16.62
CA HIS A 32 -13.84 17.16 -16.30
C HIS A 32 -12.72 17.65 -15.38
N ARG A 33 -12.23 18.88 -15.60
CA ARG A 33 -11.28 19.52 -14.70
C ARG A 33 -11.87 19.73 -13.31
N SER A 34 -13.10 20.23 -13.20
CA SER A 34 -13.76 20.40 -11.89
C SER A 34 -13.98 19.06 -11.16
N ILE A 35 -14.37 18.00 -11.88
CA ILE A 35 -14.50 16.64 -11.32
C ILE A 35 -13.14 16.18 -10.77
N TRP A 36 -12.08 16.32 -11.56
CA TRP A 36 -10.72 15.98 -11.15
C TRP A 36 -10.29 16.77 -9.92
N GLU A 37 -10.44 18.09 -9.93
CA GLU A 37 -10.06 18.95 -8.80
C GLU A 37 -10.85 18.65 -7.52
N LEU A 38 -12.10 18.20 -7.62
CA LEU A 38 -12.89 17.82 -6.46
C LEU A 38 -12.41 16.48 -5.86
N LEU A 39 -11.99 15.53 -6.70
CA LEU A 39 -11.48 14.21 -6.28
C LEU A 39 -10.01 14.26 -5.83
N ASP A 40 -9.15 14.94 -6.58
CA ASP A 40 -7.69 14.92 -6.44
C ASP A 40 -7.14 15.86 -5.38
N LYS A 41 -7.89 16.88 -4.95
CA LYS A 41 -7.47 17.75 -3.84
C LYS A 41 -6.97 16.83 -2.74
N GLU A 42 -5.68 16.95 -2.42
CA GLU A 42 -4.99 16.18 -1.37
C GLU A 42 -5.60 16.56 -0.02
N ARG A 43 -6.87 16.18 0.17
CA ARG A 43 -7.65 16.44 1.35
C ARG A 43 -6.89 15.67 2.44
N PRO A 44 -6.53 16.33 3.55
CA PRO A 44 -5.80 15.66 4.63
C PRO A 44 -6.50 14.37 5.09
N ASN A 45 -7.83 14.30 4.94
CA ASN A 45 -8.67 13.18 5.31
C ASN A 45 -9.07 12.25 4.13
N ALA A 46 -8.49 12.40 2.94
CA ALA A 46 -8.80 11.51 1.81
C ALA A 46 -8.41 10.07 2.12
N GLN A 47 -9.33 9.12 1.95
CA GLN A 47 -9.08 7.69 2.19
C GLN A 47 -8.49 6.97 0.98
N LEU A 48 -8.61 7.60 -0.20
CA LEU A 48 -8.14 7.07 -1.48
C LEU A 48 -7.07 7.99 -2.07
N ARG A 49 -6.33 7.44 -3.02
CA ARG A 49 -5.42 8.18 -3.88
C ARG A 49 -5.92 8.06 -5.32
N TYR A 50 -6.11 9.18 -5.99
CA TYR A 50 -6.56 9.20 -7.38
C TYR A 50 -5.37 9.38 -8.33
N ARG A 51 -5.52 8.85 -9.56
CA ARG A 51 -4.56 9.05 -10.65
C ARG A 51 -5.31 9.09 -11.97
N LEU A 52 -5.14 10.16 -12.74
CA LEU A 52 -5.59 10.19 -14.14
C LEU A 52 -4.74 9.22 -14.97
N VAL A 53 -5.40 8.43 -15.80
CA VAL A 53 -4.75 7.48 -16.72
C VAL A 53 -5.42 7.52 -18.08
N ASP A 54 -4.66 7.19 -19.11
CA ASP A 54 -5.22 6.89 -20.42
C ASP A 54 -5.96 5.55 -20.40
N ILE A 55 -6.88 5.35 -21.33
CA ILE A 55 -7.74 4.16 -21.37
C ILE A 55 -6.95 2.87 -21.73
N ASP A 56 -5.81 3.02 -22.39
CA ASP A 56 -4.89 1.98 -22.84
C ASP A 56 -3.66 1.78 -21.93
N GLU A 57 -3.66 2.44 -20.75
CA GLU A 57 -2.62 2.32 -19.73
C GLU A 57 -2.33 0.84 -19.42
N GLN A 58 -1.03 0.48 -19.43
CA GLN A 58 -0.59 -0.88 -19.18
C GLN A 58 -0.29 -1.11 -17.70
N TYR A 59 -0.84 -2.19 -17.15
CA TYR A 59 -0.60 -2.57 -15.77
C TYR A 59 0.41 -3.72 -15.67
N PRO A 60 1.20 -3.80 -14.58
CA PRO A 60 2.15 -4.89 -14.41
C PRO A 60 1.43 -6.24 -14.50
N HIS A 61 1.97 -7.20 -15.25
CA HIS A 61 1.37 -8.53 -15.37
C HIS A 61 1.24 -9.24 -14.02
N SER A 62 0.16 -10.00 -13.86
CA SER A 62 -0.03 -10.85 -12.69
C SER A 62 0.80 -12.11 -12.83
N LYS A 63 1.71 -12.37 -11.89
CA LYS A 63 2.42 -13.66 -11.85
C LYS A 63 1.43 -14.75 -11.43
N THR A 64 1.52 -15.92 -12.07
CA THR A 64 0.72 -17.10 -11.71
C THR A 64 0.81 -17.37 -10.22
N LYS A 65 -0.33 -17.34 -9.52
CA LYS A 65 -0.39 -17.61 -8.08
C LYS A 65 -0.06 -19.10 -7.86
N ARG A 66 0.84 -19.38 -6.92
CA ARG A 66 1.30 -20.73 -6.62
C ARG A 66 0.19 -21.50 -5.88
N ALA A 67 -0.20 -22.66 -6.41
CA ALA A 67 -1.26 -23.47 -5.82
C ALA A 67 -0.84 -24.17 -4.51
N THR A 68 0.42 -24.62 -4.43
CA THR A 68 0.94 -25.37 -3.27
C THR A 68 2.36 -24.93 -2.88
N TYR A 69 2.68 -24.98 -1.58
CA TYR A 69 4.00 -24.63 -1.05
C TYR A 69 4.87 -25.84 -0.67
N GLU A 70 4.40 -27.07 -0.86
CA GLU A 70 5.02 -28.30 -0.34
C GLU A 70 6.54 -28.41 -0.60
N TRP A 71 6.99 -28.06 -1.80
CA TRP A 71 8.40 -28.12 -2.22
C TRP A 71 9.06 -26.75 -2.38
N TYR A 72 8.45 -25.69 -1.82
CA TYR A 72 8.92 -24.32 -2.03
C TYR A 72 9.81 -23.82 -0.90
N VAL A 73 11.07 -23.57 -1.22
CA VAL A 73 11.99 -22.89 -0.30
C VAL A 73 11.89 -21.37 -0.49
N PRO A 74 11.46 -20.61 0.54
CA PRO A 74 11.34 -19.16 0.43
C PRO A 74 12.72 -18.49 0.36
N LYS A 75 12.98 -17.75 -0.71
CA LYS A 75 14.24 -17.02 -0.90
C LYS A 75 14.47 -15.82 0.02
N GLY A 76 13.43 -15.32 0.69
CA GLY A 76 13.48 -14.10 1.51
C GLY A 76 12.11 -13.79 2.13
N ILE A 77 11.92 -12.60 2.70
CA ILE A 77 10.68 -12.20 3.38
C ILE A 77 9.91 -11.17 2.57
N LEU A 78 10.43 -9.96 2.36
CA LEU A 78 9.71 -8.87 1.69
C LEU A 78 10.44 -8.47 0.42
N LYS A 79 9.74 -8.54 -0.73
CA LYS A 79 10.30 -8.06 -1.99
C LYS A 79 10.35 -6.55 -2.03
N THR A 80 11.43 -6.00 -2.57
CA THR A 80 11.67 -4.54 -2.62
C THR A 80 10.55 -3.80 -3.38
N ASN A 81 10.12 -4.34 -4.51
CA ASN A 81 9.07 -3.76 -5.35
C ASN A 81 7.63 -4.03 -4.90
N TRP A 82 7.39 -4.81 -3.84
CA TRP A 82 6.03 -5.25 -3.52
C TRP A 82 5.15 -4.11 -2.99
N MET A 83 5.66 -3.27 -2.09
CA MET A 83 4.91 -2.13 -1.56
C MET A 83 4.64 -1.10 -2.68
N HIS A 84 5.69 -0.72 -3.42
CA HIS A 84 5.60 0.20 -4.56
C HIS A 84 4.50 -0.21 -5.55
N LYS A 85 4.48 -1.49 -5.92
CA LYS A 85 3.47 -2.06 -6.81
C LYS A 85 2.04 -1.80 -6.34
N HIS A 86 1.76 -2.01 -5.05
CA HIS A 86 0.39 -1.90 -4.51
C HIS A 86 0.02 -0.47 -4.11
N LEU A 87 0.99 0.45 -4.03
CA LEU A 87 0.75 1.87 -3.77
C LEU A 87 0.60 2.69 -5.04
N HIS A 88 1.31 2.35 -6.12
CA HIS A 88 1.48 3.23 -7.27
C HIS A 88 1.15 2.61 -8.63
N LEU A 89 1.21 1.28 -8.75
CA LEU A 89 1.11 0.62 -10.06
C LEU A 89 -0.19 -0.15 -10.26
N VAL A 90 -0.68 -0.87 -9.24
CA VAL A 90 -1.88 -1.71 -9.37
C VAL A 90 -3.05 -1.02 -8.66
N PRO A 91 -4.05 -0.52 -9.41
CA PRO A 91 -5.22 0.08 -8.80
C PRO A 91 -6.11 -0.97 -8.12
N SER A 92 -6.84 -0.56 -7.09
CA SER A 92 -7.96 -1.33 -6.54
C SER A 92 -9.22 -1.17 -7.39
N LEU A 93 -9.37 0.00 -8.02
CA LEU A 93 -10.52 0.38 -8.85
C LEU A 93 -10.06 1.21 -10.05
N ILE A 94 -10.62 0.93 -11.23
CA ILE A 94 -10.58 1.81 -12.40
C ILE A 94 -11.97 2.38 -12.63
N VAL A 95 -12.07 3.70 -12.72
CA VAL A 95 -13.33 4.42 -12.97
C VAL A 95 -13.27 5.03 -14.36
N ILE A 96 -14.18 4.62 -15.24
CA ILE A 96 -14.31 5.15 -16.60
C ILE A 96 -15.42 6.20 -16.59
N PHE A 97 -15.06 7.45 -16.85
CA PHE A 97 -16.04 8.52 -17.05
C PHE A 97 -16.48 8.55 -18.51
N PHE A 98 -17.77 8.65 -18.77
CA PHE A 98 -18.27 8.63 -20.15
C PHE A 98 -19.52 9.48 -20.31
N GLU A 99 -19.57 10.30 -21.35
CA GLU A 99 -20.72 11.16 -21.64
C GLU A 99 -21.83 10.38 -22.32
N LEU A 100 -22.91 10.11 -21.60
CA LEU A 100 -24.07 9.37 -22.10
C LEU A 100 -25.36 9.85 -21.42
N ASP A 101 -26.13 10.65 -22.16
CA ASP A 101 -27.49 10.99 -21.79
C ASP A 101 -28.44 9.84 -22.16
N TRP A 102 -29.42 9.52 -21.31
CA TRP A 102 -30.39 8.44 -21.57
C TRP A 102 -31.22 8.66 -22.85
N ASN A 103 -31.42 9.93 -23.24
CA ASN A 103 -32.22 10.32 -24.40
C ASN A 103 -31.32 10.69 -25.61
N ASP A 104 -30.08 10.21 -25.65
CA ASP A 104 -29.16 10.50 -26.75
C ASP A 104 -29.62 9.82 -28.06
N PRO A 105 -29.79 10.54 -29.18
CA PRO A 105 -30.15 9.95 -30.47
C PRO A 105 -29.15 8.88 -30.96
N SER A 106 -27.89 9.00 -30.55
CA SER A 106 -26.78 8.10 -30.87
C SER A 106 -26.45 7.11 -29.74
N PHE A 107 -27.41 6.85 -28.83
CA PHE A 107 -27.21 6.03 -27.63
C PHE A 107 -26.53 4.68 -27.93
N LYS A 108 -26.98 3.95 -28.97
CA LYS A 108 -26.43 2.64 -29.31
C LYS A 108 -24.97 2.70 -29.77
N ASP A 109 -24.59 3.74 -30.52
CA ASP A 109 -23.22 3.89 -31.01
C ASP A 109 -22.28 4.22 -29.84
N LYS A 110 -22.71 5.12 -28.96
CA LYS A 110 -22.00 5.48 -27.73
C LYS A 110 -21.89 4.32 -26.73
N GLU A 111 -22.94 3.52 -26.61
CA GLU A 111 -22.96 2.29 -25.82
C GLU A 111 -21.91 1.28 -26.33
N ASN A 112 -21.79 1.11 -27.65
CA ASN A 112 -20.77 0.26 -28.26
C ASN A 112 -19.35 0.82 -28.12
N GLU A 113 -19.18 2.14 -28.18
CA GLU A 113 -17.90 2.80 -27.89
C GLU A 113 -17.47 2.54 -26.44
N LEU A 114 -18.37 2.74 -25.48
CA LEU A 114 -18.11 2.50 -24.07
C LEU A 114 -17.76 1.02 -23.82
N LYS A 115 -18.48 0.08 -24.43
CA LYS A 115 -18.14 -1.35 -24.36
C LYS A 115 -16.73 -1.65 -24.85
N SER A 116 -16.33 -1.05 -25.97
CA SER A 116 -14.99 -1.23 -26.53
C SER A 116 -13.90 -0.70 -25.57
N LYS A 117 -14.15 0.44 -24.92
CA LYS A 117 -13.26 0.99 -23.88
C LYS A 117 -13.17 0.08 -22.65
N ILE A 118 -14.28 -0.51 -22.22
CA ILE A 118 -14.29 -1.46 -21.09
C ILE A 118 -13.46 -2.71 -21.41
N GLU A 119 -13.61 -3.29 -22.62
CA GLU A 119 -12.83 -4.47 -23.02
C GLU A 119 -11.33 -4.18 -23.14
N MET A 120 -10.96 -2.97 -23.56
CA MET A 120 -9.56 -2.52 -23.55
C MET A 120 -9.00 -2.50 -22.13
N VAL A 121 -9.73 -1.91 -21.19
CA VAL A 121 -9.34 -1.89 -19.77
C VAL A 121 -9.29 -3.31 -19.18
N ARG A 122 -10.26 -4.17 -19.49
CA ARG A 122 -10.25 -5.59 -19.05
C ARG A 122 -9.01 -6.33 -19.53
N THR A 123 -8.63 -6.12 -20.78
CA THR A 123 -7.42 -6.72 -21.37
C THR A 123 -6.16 -6.23 -20.65
N SER A 124 -6.06 -4.92 -20.37
CA SER A 124 -4.92 -4.36 -19.61
C SER A 124 -4.83 -4.89 -18.17
N LEU A 125 -5.97 -5.30 -17.60
CA LEU A 125 -6.10 -5.84 -16.25
C LEU A 125 -6.01 -7.36 -16.18
N ASP A 126 -5.62 -8.06 -17.25
CA ASP A 126 -5.64 -9.52 -17.25
C ASP A 126 -4.84 -10.14 -16.07
N GLY A 127 -5.48 -11.11 -15.42
CA GLY A 127 -4.99 -11.75 -14.19
C GLY A 127 -4.99 -10.85 -12.93
N ARG A 128 -5.55 -9.63 -12.98
CA ARG A 128 -5.77 -8.75 -11.83
C ARG A 128 -7.22 -8.82 -11.36
N ALA A 129 -7.41 -8.61 -10.06
CA ALA A 129 -8.73 -8.56 -9.44
C ALA A 129 -9.27 -7.13 -9.31
N ALA A 130 -8.61 -6.15 -9.94
CA ALA A 130 -9.04 -4.74 -9.89
C ALA A 130 -10.45 -4.62 -10.47
N THR A 131 -11.30 -3.86 -9.80
CA THR A 131 -12.68 -3.68 -10.23
C THR A 131 -12.78 -2.55 -11.26
N ILE A 132 -13.77 -2.61 -12.14
CA ILE A 132 -14.11 -1.53 -13.07
C ILE A 132 -15.44 -0.92 -12.63
N SER A 133 -15.49 0.40 -12.55
CA SER A 133 -16.72 1.17 -12.38
C SER A 133 -16.87 2.19 -13.51
N ILE A 134 -18.11 2.51 -13.84
CA ILE A 134 -18.49 3.43 -14.90
C ILE A 134 -19.23 4.60 -14.26
N VAL A 135 -18.85 5.82 -14.62
CA VAL A 135 -19.58 7.04 -14.25
C VAL A 135 -20.12 7.68 -15.51
N LEU A 136 -21.44 7.63 -15.68
CA LEU A 136 -22.12 8.28 -16.79
C LEU A 136 -22.32 9.76 -16.49
N LEU A 137 -21.73 10.62 -17.31
CA LEU A 137 -21.90 12.07 -17.26
C LEU A 137 -23.17 12.44 -18.02
N GLN A 138 -24.12 13.08 -17.33
CA GLN A 138 -25.40 13.47 -17.94
C GLN A 138 -25.51 14.98 -18.00
N ASN A 139 -25.48 15.51 -19.23
CA ASN A 139 -25.49 16.95 -19.51
C ASN A 139 -26.92 17.49 -19.60
N LYS A 140 -27.90 16.63 -19.88
CA LYS A 140 -29.32 16.99 -19.91
C LYS A 140 -29.99 16.44 -18.66
N ASN A 141 -30.88 17.24 -18.07
CA ASN A 141 -31.82 16.72 -17.10
C ASN A 141 -32.83 15.87 -17.87
N SER A 142 -32.47 14.62 -18.18
CA SER A 142 -33.21 13.81 -19.13
C SER A 142 -34.63 13.50 -18.64
N PHE A 143 -34.95 13.71 -17.35
CA PHE A 143 -36.32 13.67 -16.85
C PHE A 143 -36.54 14.60 -15.65
N PRO A 144 -37.71 15.27 -15.52
CA PRO A 144 -38.07 16.09 -14.37
C PRO A 144 -38.13 15.26 -13.08
N THR A 145 -37.69 15.85 -11.99
CA THR A 145 -37.36 15.23 -10.69
C THR A 145 -38.53 14.72 -9.84
N VAL A 146 -39.73 14.50 -10.40
CA VAL A 146 -40.96 14.41 -9.56
C VAL A 146 -41.82 13.13 -9.70
N ASP A 147 -41.59 12.18 -10.62
CA ASP A 147 -42.45 10.98 -10.71
C ASP A 147 -41.72 9.64 -10.55
N ASP A 148 -42.24 8.78 -9.67
CA ASP A 148 -41.80 7.40 -9.38
C ASP A 148 -41.81 6.45 -10.60
N VAL A 149 -42.40 6.87 -11.72
CA VAL A 149 -42.46 6.06 -12.96
C VAL A 149 -41.13 6.16 -13.74
N TYR A 150 -40.53 7.34 -13.82
CA TYR A 150 -39.26 7.55 -14.55
C TYR A 150 -38.04 7.01 -13.80
N SER A 151 -38.13 6.83 -12.48
CA SER A 151 -37.09 6.14 -11.70
C SER A 151 -37.01 4.65 -12.08
N SER A 152 -38.15 4.02 -12.33
CA SER A 152 -38.23 2.61 -12.73
C SER A 152 -37.64 2.36 -14.12
N GLU A 153 -37.88 3.25 -15.09
CA GLU A 153 -37.31 3.15 -16.45
C GLU A 153 -35.79 3.37 -16.43
N ARG A 154 -35.31 4.35 -15.65
CA ARG A 154 -33.87 4.57 -15.44
C ARG A 154 -33.19 3.35 -14.83
N ASP A 155 -33.83 2.76 -13.82
CA ASP A 155 -33.32 1.54 -13.18
C ASP A 155 -33.28 0.35 -14.16
N GLN A 156 -34.28 0.21 -15.02
CA GLN A 156 -34.29 -0.81 -16.07
C GLN A 156 -33.18 -0.57 -17.10
N MET A 157 -32.99 0.67 -17.58
CA MET A 157 -31.90 1.01 -18.51
C MET A 157 -30.53 0.77 -17.89
N ALA A 158 -30.33 1.19 -16.63
CA ALA A 158 -29.10 0.93 -15.90
C ALA A 158 -28.83 -0.57 -15.76
N ASN A 159 -29.84 -1.39 -15.47
CA ASN A 159 -29.71 -2.85 -15.41
C ASN A 159 -29.34 -3.45 -16.78
N THR A 160 -29.95 -2.97 -17.87
CA THR A 160 -29.64 -3.40 -19.23
C THR A 160 -28.17 -3.10 -19.59
N LEU A 161 -27.69 -1.88 -19.30
CA LEU A 161 -26.28 -1.51 -19.48
C LEU A 161 -25.35 -2.40 -18.63
N CYS A 162 -25.69 -2.62 -17.36
CA CYS A 162 -24.89 -3.47 -16.47
C CYS A 162 -24.77 -4.90 -17.01
N ASN A 163 -25.86 -5.47 -17.52
CA ASN A 163 -25.86 -6.79 -18.14
C ASN A 163 -25.05 -6.80 -19.45
N TYR A 164 -25.18 -5.75 -20.27
CA TYR A 164 -24.48 -5.64 -21.55
C TYR A 164 -22.96 -5.49 -21.39
N PHE A 165 -22.54 -4.78 -20.33
CA PHE A 165 -21.14 -4.59 -19.97
C PHE A 165 -20.59 -5.67 -19.05
N ASP A 166 -21.41 -6.59 -18.52
CA ASP A 166 -21.03 -7.58 -17.50
C ASP A 166 -20.41 -6.93 -16.25
N ILE A 167 -21.10 -5.93 -15.68
CA ILE A 167 -20.71 -5.26 -14.45
C ILE A 167 -21.83 -5.32 -13.40
N GLN A 168 -21.46 -5.15 -12.14
CA GLN A 168 -22.43 -5.10 -11.05
C GLN A 168 -23.15 -3.75 -11.04
N LYS A 169 -24.44 -3.72 -10.65
CA LYS A 169 -25.23 -2.47 -10.58
C LYS A 169 -24.53 -1.36 -9.76
N ARG A 170 -23.89 -1.72 -8.65
CA ARG A 170 -23.12 -0.80 -7.80
C ARG A 170 -21.89 -0.18 -8.47
N SER A 171 -21.42 -0.77 -9.56
CA SER A 171 -20.29 -0.28 -10.36
C SER A 171 -20.72 0.70 -11.43
N LEU A 172 -22.03 0.91 -11.63
CA LEU A 172 -22.55 1.95 -12.53
C LEU A 172 -23.07 3.11 -11.69
N CYS A 173 -22.49 4.29 -11.91
CA CYS A 173 -22.90 5.52 -11.26
C CYS A 173 -23.31 6.55 -12.30
N VAL A 174 -24.20 7.46 -11.92
CA VAL A 174 -24.67 8.55 -12.76
C VAL A 174 -24.30 9.86 -12.10
N LEU A 175 -23.60 10.73 -12.83
CA LEU A 175 -23.20 12.06 -12.39
C LEU A 175 -23.92 13.12 -13.21
N PRO A 176 -24.87 13.87 -12.63
CA PRO A 176 -25.51 14.98 -13.30
C PRO A 176 -24.52 16.14 -13.45
N VAL A 177 -24.30 16.59 -14.68
CA VAL A 177 -23.46 17.73 -15.04
C VAL A 177 -24.36 18.81 -15.62
N LEU A 178 -24.98 19.62 -14.75
CA LEU A 178 -25.90 20.67 -15.16
C LEU A 178 -25.19 22.04 -15.29
N PRO A 179 -25.69 22.95 -16.15
CA PRO A 179 -25.09 24.29 -16.36
C PRO A 179 -25.02 25.18 -15.11
N GLN A 180 -25.82 24.92 -14.07
CA GLN A 180 -25.74 25.56 -12.75
C GLN A 180 -25.33 24.50 -11.71
N PRO A 181 -24.02 24.36 -11.41
CA PRO A 181 -23.48 23.24 -10.65
C PRO A 181 -23.56 23.43 -9.13
N ASP A 182 -24.69 23.92 -8.60
CA ASP A 182 -24.82 24.25 -7.17
C ASP A 182 -24.62 23.04 -6.23
N ASN A 183 -24.61 21.81 -6.76
CA ASN A 183 -24.47 20.57 -6.00
C ASN A 183 -23.39 19.59 -6.52
N LEU A 184 -22.49 19.99 -7.42
CA LEU A 184 -21.48 19.05 -7.97
C LEU A 184 -20.63 18.41 -6.87
N SER A 185 -20.22 19.19 -5.85
CA SER A 185 -19.46 18.67 -4.71
C SER A 185 -20.20 17.52 -3.99
N ALA A 186 -21.49 17.68 -3.73
CA ALA A 186 -22.28 16.67 -3.03
C ALA A 186 -22.41 15.36 -3.84
N TRP A 187 -22.49 15.47 -5.17
CA TRP A 187 -22.46 14.30 -6.05
C TRP A 187 -21.11 13.62 -6.08
N ILE A 188 -20.02 14.39 -6.11
CA ILE A 188 -18.65 13.86 -6.04
C ILE A 188 -18.41 13.16 -4.70
N ASP A 189 -18.89 13.72 -3.58
CA ASP A 189 -18.74 13.09 -2.27
C ASP A 189 -19.51 11.74 -2.20
N ARG A 190 -20.68 11.62 -2.84
CA ARG A 190 -21.41 10.34 -2.98
C ARG A 190 -20.65 9.34 -3.84
N LEU A 191 -20.09 9.78 -4.98
CA LEU A 191 -19.27 8.94 -5.84
C LEU A 191 -18.03 8.44 -5.10
N GLU A 192 -17.37 9.32 -4.35
CA GLU A 192 -16.20 8.98 -3.54
C GLU A 192 -16.54 7.88 -2.51
N GLN A 193 -17.71 7.91 -1.86
CA GLN A 193 -18.13 6.81 -0.98
C GLN A 193 -18.24 5.48 -1.73
N THR A 194 -18.83 5.48 -2.94
CA THR A 194 -18.91 4.26 -3.77
C THR A 194 -17.52 3.75 -4.18
N PHE A 195 -16.58 4.65 -4.45
CA PHE A 195 -15.19 4.29 -4.75
C PHE A 195 -14.48 3.71 -3.53
N ILE A 196 -14.70 4.28 -2.34
CA ILE A 196 -14.16 3.79 -1.07
C ILE A 196 -14.64 2.36 -0.83
N GLU A 197 -15.95 2.11 -0.92
CA GLU A 197 -16.52 0.77 -0.73
C GLU A 197 -15.95 -0.26 -1.72
N SER A 198 -15.85 0.11 -3.01
CA SER A 198 -15.30 -0.76 -4.05
C SER A 198 -13.83 -1.10 -3.77
N SER A 199 -13.03 -0.09 -3.41
CA SER A 199 -11.62 -0.24 -3.02
C SER A 199 -11.46 -1.12 -1.76
N GLN A 200 -12.30 -0.92 -0.75
CA GLN A 200 -12.30 -1.72 0.48
C GLN A 200 -12.66 -3.18 0.22
N ASN A 201 -13.61 -3.45 -0.69
CA ASN A 201 -13.98 -4.80 -1.10
C ASN A 201 -12.82 -5.50 -1.83
N TYR A 202 -12.11 -4.80 -2.71
CA TYR A 202 -10.89 -5.30 -3.35
C TYR A 202 -9.84 -5.77 -2.32
N TYR A 203 -9.50 -4.91 -1.35
CA TYR A 203 -8.51 -5.27 -0.33
C TYR A 203 -9.00 -6.36 0.61
N THR A 204 -10.30 -6.44 0.87
CA THR A 204 -10.90 -7.55 1.62
C THR A 204 -10.67 -8.89 0.92
N ASN A 205 -10.80 -8.93 -0.40
CA ASN A 205 -10.54 -10.12 -1.20
C ASN A 205 -9.05 -10.49 -1.18
N GLU A 206 -8.16 -9.52 -1.38
CA GLU A 206 -6.72 -9.77 -1.34
C GLU A 206 -6.25 -10.25 0.05
N ILE A 207 -6.77 -9.68 1.15
CA ILE A 207 -6.52 -10.15 2.51
C ILE A 207 -6.95 -11.61 2.67
N ARG A 208 -8.16 -11.96 2.21
CA ARG A 208 -8.69 -13.33 2.29
C ARG A 208 -7.80 -14.31 1.54
N LEU A 209 -7.35 -13.94 0.34
CA LEU A 209 -6.45 -14.76 -0.47
C LEU A 209 -5.12 -14.98 0.25
N VAL A 210 -4.51 -13.93 0.80
CA VAL A 210 -3.24 -14.05 1.55
C VAL A 210 -3.41 -14.94 2.78
N LYS A 211 -4.52 -14.82 3.51
CA LYS A 211 -4.82 -15.69 4.68
C LYS A 211 -4.95 -17.15 4.27
N LYS A 212 -5.71 -17.45 3.20
CA LYS A 212 -5.82 -18.81 2.64
C LYS A 212 -4.46 -19.41 2.30
N HIS A 213 -3.55 -18.64 1.69
CA HIS A 213 -2.21 -19.11 1.39
C HIS A 213 -1.40 -19.37 2.68
N LYS A 214 -1.55 -18.54 3.72
CA LYS A 214 -0.88 -18.74 5.00
C LYS A 214 -1.30 -20.05 5.69
N GLU A 215 -2.57 -20.44 5.59
CA GLU A 215 -3.09 -21.68 6.20
C GLU A 215 -2.45 -22.94 5.60
N THR A 216 -2.02 -22.88 4.34
CA THR A 216 -1.32 -24.00 3.66
C THR A 216 0.17 -24.12 4.01
N LEU A 217 0.71 -23.24 4.85
CA LEU A 217 2.14 -23.20 5.15
C LEU A 217 2.53 -24.14 6.29
N ASN A 218 3.59 -24.91 6.07
CA ASN A 218 4.31 -25.62 7.13
C ASN A 218 5.11 -24.65 8.04
N ASN A 219 4.92 -24.76 9.36
CA ASN A 219 5.51 -23.89 10.37
C ASN A 219 7.05 -23.98 10.49
N ILE A 220 7.68 -25.06 10.01
CA ILE A 220 9.13 -25.30 10.11
C ILE A 220 9.85 -24.80 8.85
N THR A 221 9.32 -25.14 7.66
CA THR A 221 9.97 -24.86 6.38
C THR A 221 9.61 -23.49 5.82
N HIS A 222 8.43 -22.94 6.15
CA HIS A 222 7.92 -21.71 5.55
C HIS A 222 7.89 -20.50 6.49
N GLN A 223 8.79 -20.46 7.48
CA GLN A 223 8.85 -19.39 8.48
C GLN A 223 8.87 -17.98 7.86
N LEU A 224 9.69 -17.77 6.82
CA LEU A 224 9.77 -16.49 6.11
C LEU A 224 8.44 -16.11 5.42
N LEU A 225 7.67 -17.09 4.94
CA LEU A 225 6.36 -16.87 4.34
C LEU A 225 5.30 -16.52 5.38
N HIS A 226 5.36 -17.09 6.59
CA HIS A 226 4.47 -16.70 7.67
C HIS A 226 4.61 -15.20 7.99
N ILE A 227 5.85 -14.72 8.13
CA ILE A 227 6.16 -13.30 8.37
C ILE A 227 5.67 -12.47 7.18
N ARG A 228 6.03 -12.85 5.95
CA ARG A 228 5.62 -12.16 4.72
C ARG A 228 4.10 -12.03 4.62
N HIS A 229 3.35 -13.12 4.80
CA HIS A 229 1.90 -13.10 4.66
C HIS A 229 1.23 -12.28 5.75
N GLN A 230 1.72 -12.33 7.00
CA GLN A 230 1.20 -11.47 8.06
C GLN A 230 1.48 -9.98 7.80
N PHE A 231 2.67 -9.63 7.32
CA PHE A 231 2.98 -8.27 6.89
C PHE A 231 2.02 -7.80 5.78
N LYS A 232 1.81 -8.63 4.74
CA LYS A 232 0.89 -8.30 3.64
C LYS A 232 -0.54 -8.10 4.11
N VAL A 233 -1.03 -8.92 5.03
CA VAL A 233 -2.36 -8.73 5.63
C VAL A 233 -2.43 -7.41 6.38
N GLY A 234 -1.40 -7.06 7.15
CA GLY A 234 -1.30 -5.75 7.81
C GLY A 234 -1.35 -4.59 6.81
N PHE A 235 -0.53 -4.65 5.75
CA PHE A 235 -0.42 -3.61 4.74
C PHE A 235 -1.71 -3.42 3.93
N PHE A 236 -2.36 -4.51 3.52
CA PHE A 236 -3.68 -4.42 2.87
C PHE A 236 -4.77 -3.94 3.82
N SER A 237 -4.64 -4.17 5.13
CA SER A 237 -5.59 -3.63 6.11
C SER A 237 -5.42 -2.12 6.27
N GLU A 238 -4.19 -1.59 6.22
CA GLU A 238 -3.95 -0.13 6.13
C GLU A 238 -4.56 0.45 4.84
N LEU A 239 -4.33 -0.17 3.68
CA LEU A 239 -4.91 0.29 2.40
C LEU A 239 -6.45 0.29 2.41
N ARG A 240 -7.05 -0.59 3.21
CA ARG A 240 -8.49 -0.66 3.47
C ARG A 240 -8.98 0.32 4.54
N GLN A 241 -8.08 1.05 5.20
CA GLN A 241 -8.36 1.91 6.36
C GLN A 241 -8.87 1.15 7.61
N ASP A 242 -8.57 -0.15 7.71
CA ASP A 242 -8.84 -0.98 8.91
C ASP A 242 -7.58 -1.03 9.79
N ILE A 243 -7.35 0.08 10.49
CA ILE A 243 -6.19 0.31 11.33
C ILE A 243 -6.06 -0.73 12.47
N PRO A 244 -7.13 -1.12 13.20
CA PRO A 244 -7.03 -2.14 14.23
C PRO A 244 -6.56 -3.51 13.71
N SER A 245 -7.10 -3.97 12.57
CA SER A 245 -6.65 -5.23 11.95
C SER A 245 -5.22 -5.15 11.42
N ALA A 246 -4.82 -3.97 10.93
CA ALA A 246 -3.45 -3.73 10.47
C ALA A 246 -2.44 -3.95 11.60
N VAL A 247 -2.61 -3.23 12.73
CA VAL A 247 -1.72 -3.32 13.89
C VAL A 247 -1.67 -4.74 14.44
N LYS A 248 -2.83 -5.41 14.57
CA LYS A 248 -2.89 -6.81 15.02
C LYS A 248 -2.04 -7.72 14.13
N SER A 249 -2.13 -7.56 12.81
CA SER A 249 -1.38 -8.37 11.86
C SER A 249 0.13 -8.08 11.91
N TYR A 250 0.52 -6.82 12.08
CA TYR A 250 1.92 -6.45 12.27
C TYR A 250 2.50 -6.99 13.58
N ARG A 251 1.75 -6.90 14.69
CA ARG A 251 2.15 -7.49 15.97
C ARG A 251 2.32 -9.01 15.86
N ASN A 252 1.39 -9.70 15.20
CA ASN A 252 1.49 -11.13 14.96
C ASN A 252 2.72 -11.50 14.10
N ALA A 253 3.01 -10.72 13.05
CA ALA A 253 4.21 -10.90 12.24
C ALA A 253 5.48 -10.73 13.07
N TYR A 254 5.51 -9.70 13.93
CA TYR A 254 6.63 -9.38 14.79
C TYR A 254 6.89 -10.47 15.83
N SER A 255 5.85 -10.89 16.57
CA SER A 255 5.95 -11.97 17.56
C SER A 255 6.46 -13.26 16.91
N TYR A 256 5.90 -13.65 15.76
CA TYR A 256 6.37 -14.84 15.03
C TYR A 256 7.84 -14.71 14.60
N LEU A 257 8.25 -13.53 14.11
CA LEU A 257 9.64 -13.26 13.73
C LEU A 257 10.59 -13.39 14.92
N THR A 258 10.22 -12.87 16.09
CA THR A 258 11.13 -12.84 17.25
C THR A 258 11.14 -14.13 18.05
N GLU A 259 10.02 -14.85 18.12
CA GLU A 259 9.81 -15.98 19.03
C GLU A 259 9.84 -17.33 18.32
N SER A 260 9.37 -17.42 17.07
CA SER A 260 9.21 -18.70 16.35
C SER A 260 10.19 -18.89 15.20
N ALA A 261 10.57 -17.81 14.51
CA ALA A 261 11.42 -17.90 13.34
C ALA A 261 12.90 -18.06 13.72
N ARG A 262 13.60 -18.93 12.99
CA ARG A 262 15.03 -19.18 13.22
C ARG A 262 15.88 -18.09 12.58
N ILE A 263 16.67 -17.43 13.42
CA ILE A 263 17.62 -16.39 13.02
C ILE A 263 19.02 -16.99 13.04
N HIS A 264 19.70 -16.90 11.91
CA HIS A 264 21.07 -17.36 11.70
C HIS A 264 21.89 -16.22 11.09
N ASP A 265 23.22 -16.31 11.16
CA ASP A 265 24.12 -15.28 10.61
C ASP A 265 23.88 -14.97 9.12
N THR A 266 23.37 -15.93 8.35
CA THR A 266 23.08 -15.76 6.92
C THR A 266 21.82 -14.93 6.64
N ASN A 267 20.82 -14.95 7.54
CA ASN A 267 19.54 -14.26 7.35
C ASN A 267 19.30 -13.11 8.36
N ILE A 268 20.19 -12.94 9.34
CA ILE A 268 19.98 -12.01 10.46
C ILE A 268 19.72 -10.57 10.02
N LEU A 269 20.35 -10.12 8.94
CA LEU A 269 20.14 -8.77 8.44
C LEU A 269 18.74 -8.58 7.86
N GLU A 270 18.27 -9.53 7.03
CA GLU A 270 16.90 -9.53 6.52
C GLU A 270 15.88 -9.58 7.67
N MET A 271 16.12 -10.43 8.68
CA MET A 271 15.27 -10.51 9.87
C MET A 271 15.23 -9.18 10.63
N LYS A 272 16.37 -8.51 10.82
CA LYS A 272 16.47 -7.20 11.49
C LYS A 272 15.78 -6.09 10.70
N MET A 273 15.97 -6.05 9.38
CA MET A 273 15.32 -5.07 8.52
C MET A 273 13.79 -5.20 8.59
N VAL A 274 13.27 -6.42 8.42
CA VAL A 274 11.82 -6.65 8.50
C VAL A 274 11.28 -6.41 9.91
N ALA A 275 12.02 -6.78 10.96
CA ALA A 275 11.63 -6.47 12.33
C ALA A 275 11.54 -4.95 12.56
N GLY A 276 12.51 -4.19 12.06
CA GLY A 276 12.48 -2.72 12.11
C GLY A 276 11.29 -2.13 11.35
N PHE A 277 10.93 -2.70 10.19
CA PHE A 277 9.75 -2.25 9.43
C PHE A 277 8.44 -2.50 10.20
N LEU A 278 8.32 -3.67 10.83
CA LEU A 278 7.17 -4.02 11.65
C LEU A 278 7.07 -3.11 12.87
N THR A 279 8.18 -2.90 13.58
CA THR A 279 8.26 -2.01 14.73
C THR A 279 7.92 -0.57 14.34
N TYR A 280 8.42 -0.07 13.22
CA TYR A 280 8.05 1.24 12.69
C TYR A 280 6.54 1.38 12.50
N LYS A 281 5.90 0.41 11.81
CA LYS A 281 4.46 0.42 11.57
C LYS A 281 3.65 0.35 12.88
N ILE A 282 4.06 -0.51 13.81
CA ILE A 282 3.39 -0.65 15.11
C ILE A 282 3.49 0.66 15.90
N CYS A 283 4.68 1.24 16.04
CA CYS A 283 4.88 2.46 16.80
C CYS A 283 4.18 3.66 16.16
N ARG A 284 4.28 3.83 14.83
CA ARG A 284 3.61 4.92 14.10
C ARG A 284 2.10 4.89 14.35
N ILE A 285 1.47 3.74 14.12
CA ILE A 285 0.02 3.62 14.31
C ILE A 285 -0.35 3.78 15.79
N SER A 286 0.45 3.26 16.73
CA SER A 286 0.22 3.49 18.16
C SER A 286 0.27 4.98 18.51
N PHE A 287 1.15 5.78 17.92
CA PHE A 287 1.14 7.23 18.09
C PHE A 287 -0.09 7.89 17.46
N GLU A 288 -0.49 7.50 16.25
CA GLU A 288 -1.71 7.97 15.59
C GLU A 288 -2.97 7.69 16.43
N LEU A 289 -3.03 6.53 17.10
CA LEU A 289 -4.10 6.14 18.01
C LEU A 289 -3.99 6.77 19.41
N SER A 290 -3.08 7.72 19.63
CA SER A 290 -2.83 8.35 20.93
C SER A 290 -2.47 7.34 22.03
N GLN A 291 -1.74 6.28 21.68
CA GLN A 291 -1.22 5.24 22.57
C GLN A 291 0.31 5.27 22.68
N PRO A 292 0.92 6.38 23.15
CA PRO A 292 2.38 6.53 23.15
C PRO A 292 3.09 5.55 24.11
N VAL A 293 2.44 5.14 25.21
CA VAL A 293 2.98 4.14 26.15
C VAL A 293 3.19 2.79 25.47
N GLU A 294 2.22 2.36 24.65
CA GLU A 294 2.31 1.12 23.87
C GLU A 294 3.46 1.18 22.86
N ALA A 295 3.61 2.32 22.16
CA ALA A 295 4.70 2.53 21.21
C ALA A 295 6.08 2.45 21.90
N ILE A 296 6.23 3.11 23.06
CA ILE A 296 7.47 3.11 23.86
C ILE A 296 7.80 1.72 24.37
N ASN A 297 6.83 1.01 24.96
CA ASN A 297 7.04 -0.34 25.50
C ASN A 297 7.41 -1.32 24.39
N HIS A 298 6.74 -1.23 23.24
CA HIS A 298 7.08 -2.05 22.07
C HIS A 298 8.51 -1.78 21.59
N PHE A 299 8.90 -0.51 21.44
CA PHE A 299 10.24 -0.16 20.97
C PHE A 299 11.35 -0.55 21.95
N ARG A 300 11.14 -0.39 23.26
CA ARG A 300 12.10 -0.84 24.28
C ARG A 300 12.33 -2.35 24.19
N ARG A 301 11.25 -3.13 24.14
CA ARG A 301 11.34 -4.59 23.96
C ARG A 301 12.05 -4.94 22.65
N HIS A 302 11.80 -4.20 21.57
CA HIS A 302 12.51 -4.37 20.31
C HIS A 302 14.01 -4.14 20.45
N ALA A 303 14.41 -3.03 21.05
CA ALA A 303 15.81 -2.70 21.29
C ALA A 303 16.49 -3.78 22.16
N ASP A 304 15.86 -4.23 23.23
CA ASP A 304 16.40 -5.26 24.14
C ASP A 304 16.64 -6.59 23.43
N ILE A 305 15.66 -7.06 22.64
CA ILE A 305 15.76 -8.32 21.88
C ILE A 305 16.91 -8.25 20.86
N PHE A 306 17.05 -7.14 20.14
CA PHE A 306 18.00 -7.05 19.04
C PHE A 306 19.38 -6.54 19.45
N LYS A 307 19.55 -6.00 20.66
CA LYS A 307 20.85 -5.61 21.22
C LYS A 307 21.84 -6.78 21.30
N SER A 308 21.35 -7.99 21.55
CA SER A 308 22.16 -9.21 21.58
C SER A 308 22.27 -9.91 20.21
N LYS A 309 21.41 -9.58 19.25
CA LYS A 309 21.39 -10.15 17.89
C LYS A 309 22.34 -9.40 16.96
N VAL A 310 23.62 -9.43 17.28
CA VAL A 310 24.67 -8.68 16.56
C VAL A 310 24.84 -9.20 15.14
N GLY A 311 25.02 -10.52 14.99
CA GLY A 311 25.33 -11.18 13.73
C GLY A 311 26.84 -11.44 13.57
N PRO A 312 27.32 -11.61 12.33
CA PRO A 312 28.73 -11.90 12.05
C PRO A 312 29.69 -10.89 12.68
N THR A 313 30.79 -11.38 13.26
CA THR A 313 31.83 -10.58 13.93
C THR A 313 32.44 -9.52 13.02
N ASP A 314 32.57 -9.84 11.73
CA ASP A 314 33.17 -8.94 10.75
C ASP A 314 32.22 -7.79 10.36
N LEU A 315 30.96 -7.85 10.78
CA LEU A 315 29.88 -6.94 10.37
C LEU A 315 29.20 -6.27 11.56
N VAL A 316 29.86 -6.24 12.72
CA VAL A 316 29.34 -5.61 13.94
C VAL A 316 29.05 -4.11 13.71
N PHE A 317 29.83 -3.44 12.87
CA PHE A 317 29.57 -2.04 12.49
C PHE A 317 28.20 -1.85 11.83
N GLU A 318 27.72 -2.83 11.05
CA GLU A 318 26.37 -2.78 10.43
C GLU A 318 25.28 -2.91 11.48
N HIS A 319 25.49 -3.76 12.49
CA HIS A 319 24.55 -3.86 13.61
C HIS A 319 24.41 -2.53 14.35
N LYS A 320 25.53 -1.86 14.62
CA LYS A 320 25.54 -0.54 15.26
C LYS A 320 24.90 0.53 14.39
N ALA A 321 25.12 0.47 13.07
CA ALA A 321 24.42 1.33 12.12
C ALA A 321 22.90 1.12 12.21
N TRP A 322 22.45 -0.13 12.15
CA TRP A 322 21.03 -0.47 12.18
C TRP A 322 20.38 -0.03 13.48
N LEU A 323 20.99 -0.31 14.64
CA LEU A 323 20.48 0.14 15.94
C LEU A 323 20.37 1.67 16.00
N SER A 324 21.43 2.38 15.60
CA SER A 324 21.43 3.84 15.54
C SER A 324 20.24 4.37 14.75
N LYS A 325 19.96 3.77 13.58
CA LYS A 325 18.81 4.16 12.77
C LYS A 325 17.47 3.81 13.41
N GLN A 326 17.33 2.65 14.05
CA GLN A 326 16.09 2.30 14.76
C GLN A 326 15.76 3.34 15.84
N PHE A 327 16.74 3.73 16.66
CA PHE A 327 16.58 4.76 17.68
C PHE A 327 16.25 6.13 17.09
N GLN A 328 16.94 6.54 16.02
CA GLN A 328 16.65 7.78 15.32
C GLN A 328 15.21 7.78 14.80
N THR A 329 14.81 6.76 14.05
CA THR A 329 13.48 6.71 13.44
C THR A 329 12.36 6.65 14.48
N PHE A 330 12.56 5.95 15.59
CA PHE A 330 11.60 6.00 16.69
C PHE A 330 11.51 7.39 17.32
N ALA A 331 12.65 8.08 17.49
CA ALA A 331 12.69 9.45 17.99
C ALA A 331 11.94 10.41 17.03
N ASP A 332 12.17 10.28 15.72
CA ASP A 332 11.49 11.06 14.68
C ASP A 332 9.96 10.87 14.79
N LEU A 333 9.49 9.62 14.91
CA LEU A 333 8.07 9.31 15.11
C LEU A 333 7.51 9.91 16.40
N PHE A 334 8.28 9.85 17.50
CA PHE A 334 7.85 10.37 18.78
C PHE A 334 7.76 11.90 18.78
N THR A 335 8.64 12.60 18.04
CA THR A 335 8.56 14.06 17.86
C THR A 335 7.28 14.51 17.16
N LEU A 336 6.74 13.69 16.26
CA LEU A 336 5.48 13.98 15.56
C LEU A 336 4.24 13.78 16.45
N CYS A 337 4.39 13.21 17.65
CA CYS A 337 3.29 12.99 18.58
C CYS A 337 3.07 14.25 19.46
N PRO A 338 1.88 14.86 19.44
CA PRO A 338 1.60 16.07 20.23
C PRO A 338 1.42 15.80 21.73
N LEU A 339 1.41 14.52 22.17
CA LEU A 339 1.19 14.14 23.55
C LEU A 339 2.49 14.21 24.36
N ALA A 340 2.57 15.20 25.24
CA ALA A 340 3.65 15.31 26.21
C ALA A 340 3.54 14.21 27.28
N ILE A 341 4.42 13.20 27.23
CA ILE A 341 4.68 12.35 28.38
C ILE A 341 5.75 13.04 29.21
N GLN A 342 5.41 13.52 30.41
CA GLN A 342 6.31 14.32 31.27
C GLN A 342 7.66 13.65 31.58
N THR A 343 7.75 12.31 31.52
CA THR A 343 8.95 11.54 31.87
C THR A 343 9.64 10.85 30.67
N GLN A 344 9.12 11.03 29.45
CA GLN A 344 9.66 10.39 28.25
C GLN A 344 9.67 11.40 27.11
N HIS A 345 10.87 11.74 26.62
CA HIS A 345 11.03 12.68 25.51
C HIS A 345 11.87 12.07 24.37
N PRO A 346 11.67 12.51 23.12
CA PRO A 346 12.42 12.01 21.96
C PRO A 346 13.94 12.13 22.11
N GLY A 347 14.43 13.17 22.81
CA GLY A 347 15.86 13.42 23.05
C GLY A 347 16.64 12.23 23.61
N PHE A 348 16.03 11.41 24.49
CA PHE A 348 16.68 10.20 25.00
C PHE A 348 17.01 9.21 23.87
N TYR A 349 16.10 9.02 22.93
CA TYR A 349 16.28 8.12 21.79
C TYR A 349 17.27 8.69 20.77
N TYR A 350 17.30 10.00 20.55
CA TYR A 350 18.35 10.63 19.74
C TYR A 350 19.74 10.48 20.37
N GLN A 351 19.85 10.59 21.69
CA GLN A 351 21.11 10.38 22.41
C GLN A 351 21.60 8.93 22.24
N GLU A 352 20.71 7.94 22.42
CA GLU A 352 21.03 6.53 22.16
C GLU A 352 21.42 6.28 20.69
N ALA A 353 20.73 6.90 19.73
CA ALA A 353 21.10 6.83 18.32
C ALA A 353 22.52 7.35 18.07
N ALA A 354 22.89 8.47 18.70
CA ALA A 354 24.22 9.06 18.60
C ALA A 354 25.29 8.13 19.22
N TYR A 355 25.04 7.55 20.40
CA TYR A 355 25.95 6.59 21.03
C TYR A 355 26.22 5.37 20.12
N GLN A 356 25.18 4.79 19.52
CA GLN A 356 25.37 3.67 18.59
C GLN A 356 26.15 4.08 17.33
N SER A 357 25.96 5.32 16.84
CA SER A 357 26.73 5.85 15.70
C SER A 357 28.22 6.06 16.03
N MET A 358 28.53 6.54 17.24
CA MET A 358 29.91 6.65 17.75
C MET A 358 30.56 5.27 17.87
N ALA A 359 29.86 4.30 18.45
CA ALA A 359 30.33 2.92 18.56
C ALA A 359 30.58 2.29 17.18
N ARG A 360 29.69 2.54 16.20
CA ARG A 360 29.91 2.13 14.80
C ARG A 360 31.22 2.68 14.25
N LYS A 361 31.50 3.97 14.47
CA LYS A 361 32.72 4.62 13.98
C LYS A 361 33.97 3.97 14.57
N GLN A 362 34.00 3.74 15.88
CA GLN A 362 35.12 3.10 16.57
C GLN A 362 35.38 1.68 16.05
N ILE A 363 34.32 0.88 15.88
CA ILE A 363 34.42 -0.49 15.36
C ILE A 363 34.87 -0.49 13.90
N SER A 364 34.31 0.40 13.07
CA SER A 364 34.72 0.53 11.67
C SER A 364 36.19 0.90 11.52
N GLN A 365 36.72 1.76 12.40
CA GLN A 365 38.14 2.13 12.41
C GLN A 365 39.04 0.97 12.85
N ALA A 366 38.60 0.17 13.82
CA ALA A 366 39.29 -1.03 14.25
C ALA A 366 39.28 -2.13 13.18
N CYS A 367 38.23 -2.19 12.37
CA CYS A 367 38.04 -3.13 11.26
C CYS A 367 38.74 -2.72 9.96
N ASN A 368 39.66 -1.74 9.95
CA ASN A 368 40.38 -1.28 8.75
C ASN A 368 41.20 -2.40 8.06
N ARG A 369 40.50 -3.24 7.30
CA ARG A 369 40.89 -4.04 6.15
C ARG A 369 39.65 -4.08 5.25
N ILE A 370 39.45 -3.02 4.46
CA ILE A 370 38.79 -3.01 3.15
C ILE A 370 38.97 -1.57 2.66
N GLU A 371 39.61 -1.42 1.51
CA GLU A 371 39.82 -0.18 0.80
C GLU A 371 38.51 0.61 0.70
N GLN A 372 38.59 1.92 0.97
CA GLN A 372 37.53 2.86 0.70
C GLN A 372 37.29 2.88 -0.80
N ALA A 373 36.29 2.15 -1.27
CA ALA A 373 35.67 2.50 -2.52
C ALA A 373 34.42 3.32 -2.21
N ASP A 374 34.39 4.52 -2.81
CA ASP A 374 33.24 5.39 -2.87
C ASP A 374 32.09 4.63 -3.54
N PHE A 375 31.21 4.07 -2.72
CA PHE A 375 30.10 3.24 -3.19
C PHE A 375 28.78 3.83 -2.70
N ASP A 376 27.85 4.06 -3.62
CA ASP A 376 26.50 4.53 -3.31
C ASP A 376 25.64 3.36 -2.76
N PRO A 377 25.19 3.43 -1.49
CA PRO A 377 24.26 2.45 -0.92
C PRO A 377 22.94 2.31 -1.69
N SER A 378 22.54 3.33 -2.45
CA SER A 378 21.29 3.36 -3.21
C SER A 378 21.31 2.46 -4.45
N GLU A 379 22.47 2.34 -5.12
CA GLU A 379 22.66 1.45 -6.28
C GLU A 379 22.56 -0.02 -5.90
N PHE A 380 22.99 -0.38 -4.69
CA PHE A 380 22.95 -1.77 -4.20
C PHE A 380 21.54 -2.25 -3.84
N LEU A 381 20.69 -1.36 -3.32
CA LEU A 381 19.28 -1.66 -3.03
C LEU A 381 18.45 -1.89 -4.30
N LYS A 382 18.80 -1.20 -5.39
CA LYS A 382 18.19 -1.45 -6.71
C LYS A 382 18.48 -2.86 -7.25
N GLY A 383 19.55 -3.51 -6.76
CA GLY A 383 19.98 -4.85 -7.17
C GLY A 383 19.44 -6.02 -6.35
N THR A 384 18.79 -5.81 -5.19
CA THR A 384 18.30 -6.92 -4.34
C THR A 384 16.82 -7.20 -4.55
N GLU A 385 16.46 -8.48 -4.73
CA GLU A 385 15.05 -8.89 -4.84
C GLU A 385 14.29 -8.71 -3.51
N PHE A 386 14.96 -8.89 -2.36
CA PHE A 386 14.37 -8.77 -1.03
C PHE A 386 15.14 -7.82 -0.12
N TYR A 387 14.42 -7.17 0.80
CA TYR A 387 15.02 -6.24 1.78
C TYR A 387 15.98 -6.95 2.73
N GLY A 388 17.14 -6.35 2.97
CA GLY A 388 18.15 -6.87 3.91
C GLY A 388 18.92 -8.09 3.42
N GLN A 389 18.81 -8.45 2.14
CA GLN A 389 19.70 -9.41 1.50
C GLN A 389 21.04 -8.79 1.13
N ARG A 390 22.08 -9.63 1.10
CA ARG A 390 23.42 -9.27 0.68
C ARG A 390 23.65 -9.70 -0.77
N PRO A 391 23.85 -8.80 -1.73
CA PRO A 391 24.15 -9.13 -3.13
C PRO A 391 25.25 -10.17 -3.32
N TRP A 392 26.33 -10.09 -2.53
CA TRP A 392 27.44 -11.04 -2.59
C TRP A 392 27.16 -12.41 -1.94
N ARG A 393 25.97 -12.64 -1.35
CA ARG A 393 25.55 -13.94 -0.78
C ARG A 393 24.23 -14.46 -1.35
N GLN A 394 23.74 -13.93 -2.47
CA GLN A 394 22.45 -14.32 -3.05
C GLN A 394 22.36 -15.78 -3.53
N HIS A 395 23.48 -16.50 -3.64
CA HIS A 395 23.57 -17.88 -4.15
C HIS A 395 24.03 -18.93 -3.13
N HIS A 396 24.13 -18.58 -1.84
CA HIS A 396 24.51 -19.51 -0.78
C HIS A 396 23.35 -19.74 0.19
N GLN A 397 22.31 -20.41 -0.29
CA GLN A 397 21.26 -21.00 0.55
C GLN A 397 20.89 -22.38 0.02
#